data_AF-A0A285VMT4-F1
#
_entry.id   AF-A0A285VMT4-F1
#
_cell.length_a   1.000
_cell.length_b   1.000
_cell.length_c   1.000
_cell.angle_alpha   90.00
_cell.angle_beta   90.00
_cell.angle_gamma   90.00
#
_symmetry.space_group_name_H-M   'P 1'
#
loop_
_entity.id
_entity.type
_entity.pdbx_description
1 polymer ?
#
loop_
_entity_poly.entity_id
_entity_poly.type
_entity_poly.pdbx_seq_one_letter_code
_entity_poly.pdbx_strand_id
1 'polypeptide(L)'
;MTDDTSQPGSTPFTDDEHELIRRSAFGAIALVSRSDPGFFSMFKESMAGSKALQEAPEGVKALLSEGGFPTPPAGSPEEVEETLLADLGQTMRVLRAKAPSQAQAYRDVILAASDRVAAASDGVAAEEQQMIEKIRAALSDGIAGDPPVGDTAVDAPRHD
;
A
#
# COMPACT_ATOMS: atom_id res chain seq x y z
N MET A 1 31.03 18.14 -16.32
CA MET A 1 29.71 18.78 -16.11
C MET A 1 28.77 18.12 -17.10
N THR A 2 28.31 16.92 -16.77
CA THR A 2 27.39 16.14 -17.59
C THR A 2 25.98 16.54 -17.19
N ASP A 3 25.29 17.05 -18.19
CA ASP A 3 23.89 17.46 -18.21
C ASP A 3 23.02 16.23 -17.90
N ASP A 4 22.47 16.17 -16.69
CA ASP A 4 21.47 15.16 -16.33
C ASP A 4 20.10 15.69 -16.74
N THR A 5 19.51 14.98 -17.69
CA THR A 5 18.18 15.26 -18.27
C THR A 5 17.10 14.91 -17.24
N SER A 6 17.04 15.67 -16.15
CA SER A 6 15.96 15.57 -15.17
C SER A 6 14.66 16.03 -15.82
N GLN A 7 13.70 15.11 -15.95
CA GLN A 7 12.34 15.44 -16.36
C GLN A 7 11.80 16.59 -15.48
N PRO A 8 11.23 17.65 -16.07
CA PRO A 8 10.68 18.76 -15.31
C PRO A 8 9.35 18.30 -14.68
N GLY A 9 9.37 17.97 -13.38
CA GLY A 9 8.13 17.79 -12.61
C GLY A 9 8.15 16.87 -11.39
N SER A 10 9.26 16.21 -11.03
CA SER A 10 9.30 15.38 -9.82
C SER A 10 10.55 15.63 -8.98
N THR A 11 10.36 16.00 -7.72
CA THR A 11 11.46 16.11 -6.76
C THR A 11 12.02 14.70 -6.49
N PRO A 12 13.35 14.50 -6.49
CA PRO A 12 13.92 13.19 -6.19
C PRO A 12 13.50 12.72 -4.80
N PHE A 13 13.22 11.42 -4.69
CA PHE A 13 12.91 10.80 -3.40
C PHE A 13 14.22 10.47 -2.67
N THR A 14 14.17 10.46 -1.34
CA THR A 14 15.28 9.97 -0.51
C THR A 14 15.24 8.45 -0.42
N ASP A 15 16.33 7.84 0.02
CA ASP A 15 16.40 6.38 0.27
C ASP A 15 15.28 5.92 1.22
N ASP A 16 15.05 6.68 2.30
CA ASP A 16 13.98 6.41 3.27
C ASP A 16 12.58 6.48 2.64
N GLU A 17 12.36 7.41 1.71
CA GLU A 17 11.09 7.54 1.00
C GLU A 17 10.90 6.40 -0.01
N HIS A 18 11.95 6.01 -0.72
CA HIS A 18 11.94 4.82 -1.59
C HIS A 18 11.67 3.55 -0.79
N GLU A 19 12.28 3.40 0.39
CA GLU A 19 12.02 2.28 1.30
C GLU A 19 10.57 2.31 1.80
N LEU A 20 10.06 3.46 2.22
CA LEU A 20 8.68 3.63 2.65
C LEU A 20 7.69 3.22 1.55
N ILE A 21 7.85 3.76 0.33
CA ILE A 21 6.96 3.48 -0.82
C ILE A 21 6.92 1.98 -1.13
N ARG A 22 8.07 1.30 -1.07
CA ARG A 22 8.16 -0.15 -1.30
C ARG A 22 7.57 -0.92 -0.12
N ARG A 23 7.95 -0.61 1.11
CA ARG A 23 7.44 -1.31 2.31
C ARG A 23 5.92 -1.25 2.38
N SER A 24 5.31 -0.09 2.11
CA SER A 24 3.85 0.05 2.11
C SER A 24 3.20 -0.73 0.96
N ALA A 25 3.79 -0.74 -0.24
CA ALA A 25 3.26 -1.48 -1.39
C ALA A 25 3.25 -3.00 -1.15
N PHE A 26 4.40 -3.54 -0.72
CA PHE A 26 4.55 -4.96 -0.44
C PHE A 26 3.75 -5.37 0.81
N GLY A 27 3.73 -4.50 1.82
CA GLY A 27 2.98 -4.69 3.04
C GLY A 27 1.47 -4.77 2.81
N ALA A 28 0.90 -3.94 1.93
CA ALA A 28 -0.52 -4.01 1.58
C ALA A 28 -0.91 -5.38 1.01
N ILE A 29 -0.08 -5.93 0.12
CA ILE A 29 -0.31 -7.26 -0.45
C ILE A 29 -0.17 -8.34 0.64
N ALA A 30 0.84 -8.20 1.51
CA ALA A 30 1.07 -9.11 2.63
C ALA A 30 -0.11 -9.13 3.62
N LEU A 31 -0.74 -7.99 3.88
CA LEU A 31 -1.89 -7.90 4.79
C LEU A 31 -3.11 -8.65 4.27
N VAL A 32 -3.42 -8.54 2.97
CA VAL A 32 -4.50 -9.34 2.36
C VAL A 32 -4.14 -10.82 2.37
N SER A 33 -2.89 -11.15 2.06
CA SER A 33 -2.38 -12.52 2.04
C SER A 33 -2.27 -13.17 3.42
N ARG A 34 -2.33 -12.40 4.51
CA ARG A 34 -2.14 -12.91 5.88
C ARG A 34 -3.19 -13.96 6.25
N SER A 35 -4.36 -13.90 5.62
CA SER A 35 -5.41 -14.92 5.72
C SER A 35 -4.96 -16.29 5.19
N ASP A 36 -3.92 -16.34 4.33
CA ASP A 36 -3.28 -17.54 3.79
C ASP A 36 -1.72 -17.43 3.80
N PRO A 37 -1.05 -18.00 4.82
CA PRO A 37 0.42 -18.01 4.91
C PRO A 37 1.13 -18.70 3.73
N GLY A 38 0.46 -19.61 3.02
CA GLY A 38 0.96 -20.28 1.83
C GLY A 38 1.06 -19.33 0.65
N PHE A 39 0.08 -18.44 0.49
CA PHE A 39 0.07 -17.43 -0.57
C PHE A 39 1.22 -16.44 -0.41
N PHE A 40 1.50 -15.94 0.81
CA PHE A 40 2.60 -14.98 1.00
C PHE A 40 3.97 -15.57 0.64
N SER A 41 4.18 -16.86 0.96
CA SER A 41 5.40 -17.58 0.61
C SER A 41 5.52 -17.75 -0.91
N MET A 42 4.44 -18.16 -1.59
CA MET A 42 4.38 -18.23 -3.06
C MET A 42 4.54 -16.86 -3.71
N PHE A 43 3.98 -15.80 -3.13
CA PHE A 43 4.12 -14.44 -3.62
C PHE A 43 5.56 -13.96 -3.51
N LYS A 44 6.26 -14.26 -2.42
CA LYS A 44 7.69 -13.96 -2.25
C LYS A 44 8.55 -14.68 -3.28
N GLU A 45 8.23 -15.94 -3.58
CA GLU A 45 8.88 -16.71 -4.65
C GLU A 45 8.52 -16.19 -6.05
N SER A 46 7.26 -15.80 -6.27
CA SER A 46 6.74 -15.27 -7.53
C SER A 46 7.17 -13.83 -7.79
N MET A 47 7.47 -13.05 -6.76
CA MET A 47 8.02 -11.68 -6.85
C MET A 47 9.34 -11.66 -7.62
N ALA A 48 10.16 -12.71 -7.48
CA ALA A 48 11.33 -12.93 -8.32
C ALA A 48 11.02 -13.10 -9.83
N GLY A 49 9.73 -13.17 -10.20
CA GLY A 49 9.21 -13.20 -11.58
C GLY A 49 7.85 -12.47 -11.79
N SER A 50 7.51 -11.44 -11.01
CA SER A 50 6.12 -10.98 -10.87
C SER A 50 5.58 -10.12 -12.02
N LYS A 51 4.46 -10.58 -12.62
CA LYS A 51 3.70 -9.87 -13.67
C LYS A 51 2.90 -8.67 -13.15
N ALA A 52 2.47 -8.67 -11.89
CA ALA A 52 1.68 -7.57 -11.33
C ALA A 52 2.46 -6.25 -11.29
N LEU A 53 3.76 -6.31 -10.97
CA LEU A 53 4.65 -5.15 -11.06
C LEU A 53 4.89 -4.72 -12.52
N GLN A 54 4.97 -5.69 -13.44
CA GLN A 54 5.12 -5.42 -14.88
C GLN A 54 3.91 -4.74 -15.53
N GLU A 55 2.74 -4.79 -14.91
CA GLU A 55 1.54 -4.10 -15.39
C GLU A 55 1.40 -2.68 -14.82
N ALA A 56 2.19 -2.31 -13.82
CA ALA A 56 2.17 -0.96 -13.28
C ALA A 56 2.71 0.06 -14.31
N PRO A 57 2.27 1.33 -14.26
CA PRO A 57 2.85 2.39 -15.08
C PRO A 57 4.35 2.55 -14.80
N GLU A 58 5.14 2.93 -15.82
CA GLU A 58 6.61 3.01 -15.73
C GLU A 58 7.11 3.86 -14.54
N GLY A 59 6.43 4.97 -14.24
CA GLY A 59 6.77 5.79 -13.06
C GLY A 59 6.62 5.04 -11.74
N VAL A 60 5.56 4.24 -11.58
CA VAL A 60 5.32 3.41 -10.38
C VAL A 60 6.26 2.21 -10.35
N LYS A 61 6.56 1.61 -11.51
CA LYS A 61 7.56 0.53 -11.62
C LYS A 61 8.92 0.98 -11.14
N ALA A 62 9.37 2.17 -11.55
CA ALA A 62 10.66 2.71 -11.14
C ALA A 62 10.73 2.83 -9.60
N LEU A 63 9.70 3.41 -8.99
CA LEU A 63 9.60 3.55 -7.53
C LEU A 63 9.66 2.21 -6.78
N LEU A 64 9.07 1.16 -7.35
CA LEU A 64 8.96 -0.15 -6.71
C LEU A 64 10.14 -1.09 -7.03
N SER A 65 10.88 -0.83 -8.12
CA SER A 65 12.03 -1.64 -8.54
C SER A 65 13.37 -1.11 -8.01
N GLU A 66 13.40 0.14 -7.55
CA GLU A 66 14.60 0.76 -6.99
C GLU A 66 14.88 0.25 -5.58
N GLY A 67 15.85 -0.66 -5.47
CA GLY A 67 16.26 -1.30 -4.22
C GLY A 67 15.69 -2.71 -4.02
N GLY A 68 16.30 -3.48 -3.11
CA GLY A 68 15.93 -4.87 -2.83
C GLY A 68 14.55 -5.05 -2.17
N PHE A 69 14.24 -6.27 -1.73
CA PHE A 69 13.00 -6.56 -1.01
C PHE A 69 12.92 -5.74 0.30
N PRO A 70 11.80 -5.05 0.59
CA PRO A 70 11.70 -4.22 1.78
C PRO A 70 11.68 -5.07 3.06
N THR A 71 12.22 -4.52 4.14
CA THR A 71 12.16 -5.16 5.46
C THR A 71 10.74 -5.00 6.01
N PRO A 72 10.05 -6.08 6.40
CA PRO A 72 8.74 -5.96 7.04
C PRO A 72 8.90 -5.32 8.43
N PRO A 73 7.92 -4.54 8.89
CA PRO A 73 7.92 -4.05 10.27
C PRO A 73 7.87 -5.22 11.27
N ALA A 74 8.50 -5.04 12.41
CA ALA A 74 8.52 -6.03 13.50
C ALA A 74 7.41 -5.72 14.50
N GLY A 75 6.89 -6.75 15.17
CA GLY A 75 5.84 -6.61 16.18
C GLY A 75 4.84 -7.75 16.16
N SER A 76 3.76 -7.56 16.90
CA SER A 76 2.56 -8.39 16.83
C SER A 76 1.89 -8.26 15.46
N PRO A 77 1.03 -9.22 15.09
CA PRO A 77 0.18 -9.13 13.90
C PRO A 77 -0.53 -7.78 13.73
N GLU A 78 -1.11 -7.29 14.82
CA GLU A 78 -1.91 -6.07 14.89
C GLU A 78 -1.01 -4.83 14.75
N GLU A 79 0.15 -4.82 15.45
CA GLU A 79 1.14 -3.74 15.34
C GLU A 79 1.68 -3.61 13.90
N VAL A 80 1.90 -4.76 13.24
CA VAL A 80 2.32 -4.81 11.83
C VAL A 80 1.23 -4.26 10.90
N GLU A 81 -0.03 -4.62 11.12
CA GLU A 81 -1.17 -4.08 10.36
C GLU A 81 -1.27 -2.56 10.50
N GLU A 82 -1.29 -2.05 11.74
CA GLU A 82 -1.39 -0.62 12.01
C GLU A 82 -0.22 0.16 11.39
N THR A 83 1.00 -0.36 11.52
CA THR A 83 2.20 0.25 10.93
C THR A 83 2.09 0.34 9.41
N LEU A 84 1.68 -0.74 8.75
CA LEU A 84 1.59 -0.77 7.28
C LEU A 84 0.45 0.11 6.75
N LEU A 85 -0.68 0.20 7.46
CA LEU A 85 -1.75 1.14 7.13
C LEU A 85 -1.28 2.60 7.27
N ALA A 86 -0.54 2.91 8.34
CA ALA A 86 0.05 4.24 8.52
C ALA A 86 1.07 4.59 7.42
N ASP A 87 1.90 3.61 7.03
CA ASP A 87 2.87 3.76 5.95
C ASP A 87 2.19 4.07 4.60
N LEU A 88 1.09 3.39 4.27
CA LEU A 88 0.32 3.66 3.05
C LEU A 88 -0.16 5.12 2.99
N GLY A 89 -0.69 5.63 4.11
CA GLY A 89 -1.08 7.03 4.23
C GLY A 89 0.12 7.98 4.07
N GLN A 90 1.27 7.66 4.67
CA GLN A 90 2.50 8.45 4.55
C GLN A 90 3.05 8.43 3.12
N THR A 91 3.07 7.28 2.45
CA THR A 91 3.47 7.12 1.05
C THR A 91 2.62 8.04 0.16
N MET A 92 1.30 8.05 0.33
CA MET A 92 0.43 8.92 -0.45
C MET A 92 0.76 10.40 -0.24
N ARG A 93 1.03 10.84 1.01
CA ARG A 93 1.47 12.21 1.30
C ARG A 93 2.78 12.56 0.56
N VAL A 94 3.77 11.68 0.60
CA VAL A 94 5.08 11.87 -0.07
C VAL A 94 4.91 11.92 -1.58
N LEU A 95 4.18 10.96 -2.17
CA LEU A 95 3.90 10.91 -3.61
C LEU A 95 3.15 12.15 -4.08
N ARG A 96 2.19 12.67 -3.31
CA ARG A 96 1.48 13.90 -3.69
C ARG A 96 2.36 15.14 -3.69
N ALA A 97 3.24 15.23 -2.69
CA ALA A 97 4.15 16.36 -2.56
C ALA A 97 5.19 16.37 -3.69
N LYS A 98 5.69 15.19 -4.09
CA LYS A 98 6.86 15.07 -4.99
C LYS A 98 6.54 14.59 -6.39
N ALA A 99 5.52 13.76 -6.56
CA ALA A 99 5.13 13.13 -7.83
C ALA A 99 3.60 12.95 -7.92
N PRO A 100 2.80 14.05 -7.95
CA PRO A 100 1.34 13.98 -7.86
C PRO A 100 0.70 13.15 -8.99
N SER A 101 1.34 13.10 -10.16
CA SER A 101 0.92 12.25 -11.29
C SER A 101 1.05 10.75 -11.00
N GLN A 102 1.95 10.36 -10.09
CA GLN A 102 2.20 8.98 -9.71
C GLN A 102 1.35 8.53 -8.52
N ALA A 103 0.84 9.47 -7.69
CA ALA A 103 0.04 9.14 -6.51
C ALA A 103 -1.24 8.35 -6.86
N GLN A 104 -1.98 8.77 -7.90
CA GLN A 104 -3.18 8.05 -8.33
C GLN A 104 -2.83 6.66 -8.90
N ALA A 105 -1.81 6.61 -9.76
CA ALA A 105 -1.35 5.36 -10.34
C ALA A 105 -0.89 4.35 -9.27
N TYR A 106 -0.18 4.82 -8.24
CA TYR A 106 0.23 4.00 -7.11
C TYR A 106 -0.97 3.40 -6.39
N ARG A 107 -1.95 4.22 -6.00
CA ARG A 107 -3.18 3.75 -5.36
C ARG A 107 -3.88 2.68 -6.19
N ASP A 108 -4.06 2.92 -7.48
CA ASP A 108 -4.79 2.01 -8.36
C ASP A 108 -4.05 0.67 -8.53
N VAL A 109 -2.71 0.71 -8.59
CA VAL A 109 -1.87 -0.50 -8.62
C VAL A 109 -1.99 -1.30 -7.33
N ILE A 110 -1.93 -0.65 -6.16
CA ILE A 110 -2.04 -1.36 -4.87
C ILE A 110 -3.41 -2.01 -4.72
N LEU A 111 -4.49 -1.29 -5.02
CA LEU A 111 -5.85 -1.84 -4.94
C LEU A 111 -6.05 -3.00 -5.92
N ALA A 112 -5.61 -2.86 -7.17
CA ALA A 112 -5.71 -3.94 -8.15
C ALA A 112 -4.88 -5.17 -7.75
N ALA A 113 -3.71 -4.98 -7.14
CA ALA A 113 -2.89 -6.08 -6.63
C ALA A 113 -3.58 -6.78 -5.46
N SER A 114 -4.11 -6.03 -4.50
CA SER A 114 -4.87 -6.55 -3.36
C SER A 114 -6.11 -7.34 -3.79
N ASP A 115 -6.88 -6.82 -4.76
CA ASP A 115 -8.06 -7.50 -5.30
C ASP A 115 -7.69 -8.83 -5.99
N ARG A 116 -6.60 -8.84 -6.77
CA ARG A 116 -6.12 -10.07 -7.45
C ARG A 116 -5.64 -11.13 -6.47
N VAL A 117 -5.00 -10.70 -5.38
CA VAL A 117 -4.51 -11.58 -4.32
C VAL A 117 -5.68 -12.23 -3.60
N ALA A 118 -6.67 -11.44 -3.19
CA ALA A 118 -7.87 -11.99 -2.54
C ALA A 118 -8.67 -12.91 -3.47
N ALA A 119 -8.73 -12.61 -4.77
CA ALA A 119 -9.43 -13.44 -5.74
C ALA A 119 -8.62 -14.68 -6.21
N ALA A 120 -7.39 -14.87 -5.73
CA ALA A 120 -6.53 -15.97 -6.17
C ALA A 120 -6.89 -17.32 -5.53
N SER A 121 -7.44 -17.29 -4.32
CA SER A 121 -8.09 -18.44 -3.68
C SER A 121 -9.55 -18.54 -4.18
N ASP A 122 -10.27 -19.66 -3.95
CA ASP A 122 -11.62 -19.98 -4.50
C ASP A 122 -12.78 -18.98 -4.15
N GLY A 123 -12.56 -17.68 -4.32
CA GLY A 123 -13.38 -16.57 -3.84
C GLY A 123 -12.63 -15.69 -2.84
N VAL A 124 -13.12 -14.45 -2.68
CA VAL A 124 -12.62 -13.48 -1.68
C VAL A 124 -13.28 -13.76 -0.33
N ALA A 125 -12.48 -14.01 0.71
CA ALA A 125 -12.97 -14.18 2.07
C ALA A 125 -13.45 -12.84 2.67
N ALA A 126 -14.33 -12.91 3.68
CA ALA A 126 -14.86 -11.71 4.32
C ALA A 126 -13.76 -10.89 5.01
N GLU A 127 -12.74 -11.55 5.54
CA GLU A 127 -11.57 -10.96 6.19
C GLU A 127 -10.67 -10.24 5.18
N GLU A 128 -10.46 -10.84 4.00
CA GLU A 128 -9.71 -10.23 2.90
C GLU A 128 -10.42 -9.00 2.37
N GLN A 129 -11.74 -9.06 2.21
CA GLN A 129 -12.55 -7.92 1.79
C GLN A 129 -12.47 -6.76 2.78
N GLN A 130 -12.56 -7.03 4.09
CA GLN A 130 -12.37 -6.04 5.14
C GLN A 130 -10.97 -5.42 5.11
N MET A 131 -9.93 -6.23 4.85
CA MET A 131 -8.57 -5.74 4.73
C MET A 131 -8.39 -4.82 3.51
N ILE A 132 -8.97 -5.18 2.36
CA ILE A 132 -8.96 -4.34 1.16
C ILE A 132 -9.65 -2.99 1.44
N GLU A 133 -10.74 -2.98 2.20
CA GLU A 133 -11.41 -1.75 2.60
C GLU A 133 -10.53 -0.88 3.52
N LYS A 134 -9.84 -1.46 4.49
CA LYS A 134 -8.85 -0.74 5.32
C LYS A 134 -7.70 -0.16 4.49
N ILE A 135 -7.15 -0.93 3.56
CA ILE A 135 -6.09 -0.46 2.64
C ILE A 135 -6.62 0.69 1.78
N ARG A 136 -7.84 0.58 1.25
CA ARG A 136 -8.49 1.65 0.47
C ARG A 136 -8.69 2.91 1.31
N ALA A 137 -9.10 2.77 2.57
CA ALA A 137 -9.23 3.89 3.51
C ALA A 137 -7.87 4.54 3.75
N ALA A 138 -6.82 3.79 4.09
CA ALA A 138 -5.47 4.33 4.30
C ALA A 138 -4.91 5.07 3.07
N LEU A 139 -5.11 4.51 1.88
CA LEU A 139 -4.75 5.15 0.61
C LEU A 139 -5.58 6.41 0.33
N SER A 140 -6.77 6.53 0.92
CA SER A 140 -7.71 7.67 0.78
C SER A 140 -7.64 8.68 1.92
N ASP A 141 -7.11 8.34 3.09
CA ASP A 141 -6.77 9.27 4.17
C ASP A 141 -5.48 10.01 3.84
N GLY A 142 -4.61 9.39 3.04
CA GLY A 142 -3.62 10.12 2.25
C GLY A 142 -4.27 11.11 1.26
N ILE A 143 -5.55 10.90 0.91
CA ILE A 143 -6.37 11.72 -0.02
C ILE A 143 -7.06 12.90 0.64
N ALA A 144 -7.71 12.67 1.78
CA ALA A 144 -8.35 13.66 2.62
C ALA A 144 -7.55 13.80 3.91
N GLY A 145 -6.90 14.95 4.11
CA GLY A 145 -6.22 15.21 5.39
C GLY A 145 -7.24 15.40 6.51
N ASP A 146 -7.68 14.30 7.14
CA ASP A 146 -8.11 14.14 8.55
C ASP A 146 -8.57 12.67 8.77
N PRO A 147 -8.33 12.06 9.95
CA PRO A 147 -8.66 10.65 10.20
C PRO A 147 -10.18 10.36 10.22
N PRO A 148 -10.60 9.13 9.88
CA PRO A 148 -11.94 8.66 10.19
C PRO A 148 -12.06 8.49 11.72
N VAL A 149 -12.69 9.47 12.35
CA VAL A 149 -13.18 9.36 13.73
C VAL A 149 -14.23 8.24 13.80
N GLY A 150 -13.75 7.03 14.09
CA GLY A 150 -14.58 5.88 14.39
C GLY A 150 -14.34 5.42 15.81
N ASP A 151 -14.95 6.11 16.79
CA ASP A 151 -15.72 5.46 17.85
C ASP A 151 -16.45 6.52 18.70
N THR A 152 -17.78 6.41 18.77
CA THR A 152 -18.57 6.45 20.01
C THR A 152 -20.03 6.30 19.62
N ALA A 153 -20.41 5.05 19.33
CA ALA A 153 -21.75 4.62 19.63
C ALA A 153 -21.85 4.50 21.16
N VAL A 154 -22.38 5.53 21.83
CA VAL A 154 -22.95 5.36 23.17
C VAL A 154 -24.34 6.00 23.21
N ASP A 155 -25.31 5.10 23.15
CA ASP A 155 -26.48 5.05 24.04
C ASP A 155 -27.50 6.18 23.94
N ALA A 156 -28.59 5.88 23.22
CA ALA A 156 -29.89 6.41 23.56
C ALA A 156 -30.60 5.41 24.49
N PRO A 157 -31.21 5.91 25.57
CA PRO A 157 -32.62 5.61 25.72
C PRO A 157 -33.45 6.90 25.82
N ARG A 158 -34.52 6.93 25.01
CA ARG A 158 -35.66 7.81 25.25
C ARG A 158 -36.30 7.38 26.57
N HIS A 159 -36.56 8.35 27.45
CA HIS A 159 -37.62 8.23 28.44
C HIS A 159 -38.47 9.51 28.36
N ASP A 160 -39.69 9.28 27.85
CA ASP A 160 -40.98 9.95 28.07
C ASP A 160 -41.06 11.48 28.18
#